data_AF-A0A957DZQ6-F1
#
_entry.id   AF-A0A957DZQ6-F1
#
_cell.length_a   1.000
_cell.length_b   1.000
_cell.length_c   1.000
_cell.angle_alpha   90.00
_cell.angle_beta   90.00
_cell.angle_gamma   90.00
#
_symmetry.space_group_name_H-M   'P 1'
#
loop_
_entity.id
_entity.type
_entity.pdbx_description
1 polymer ?
#
loop_
_entity_poly.entity_id
_entity_poly.type
_entity_poly.pdbx_seq_one_letter_code
_entity_poly.pdbx_strand_id
1 'polypeptide(L)'
;MSIKELIDPAALKLSHEEVQRYSRHLIMPEVGMQGQLRLKAASILLIGAGGLGSPLAMYLAAAGIGRIGLVDYDVVDYTNLQRQIIHGTKDVGRLKLASAKDRILDINPHVQVDSYEVPLTSDNALEILAPYDIIIDGT
;
A
#
# COMPACT_ATOMS: atom_id res chain seq x y z
N MET A 1 4.21 18.27 -19.75
CA MET A 1 4.76 16.91 -19.67
C MET A 1 4.47 16.42 -18.25
N SER A 2 3.60 15.43 -18.11
CA SER A 2 3.19 14.92 -16.80
C SER A 2 4.35 14.14 -16.16
N ILE A 3 4.49 14.14 -14.84
CA ILE A 3 5.45 13.28 -14.13
C ILE A 3 5.24 11.79 -14.51
N LYS A 4 4.02 11.41 -14.90
CA LYS A 4 3.73 10.06 -15.42
C LYS A 4 4.46 9.71 -16.73
N GLU A 5 4.93 10.69 -17.50
CA GLU A 5 5.68 10.49 -18.75
C GLU A 5 7.20 10.33 -18.54
N LEU A 6 7.71 10.56 -17.31
CA LEU A 6 9.14 10.47 -16.98
C LEU A 6 9.58 9.09 -16.45
N ILE A 7 8.63 8.19 -16.17
CA ILE A 7 8.93 6.82 -15.76
C ILE A 7 8.67 5.93 -16.96
N ASP A 8 9.72 5.66 -17.75
CA ASP A 8 9.69 4.55 -18.69
C ASP A 8 9.61 3.24 -17.87
N PRO A 9 8.51 2.47 -17.92
CA PRO A 9 8.41 1.19 -17.21
C PRO A 9 9.51 0.22 -17.65
N ALA A 10 10.09 0.41 -18.85
CA ALA A 10 11.19 -0.40 -19.37
C ALA A 10 12.54 -0.11 -18.68
N ALA A 11 12.70 1.04 -18.00
CA ALA A 11 13.87 1.35 -17.20
C ALA A 11 13.77 0.76 -15.77
N LEU A 12 12.57 0.44 -15.31
CA LEU A 12 12.34 -0.14 -13.99
C LEU A 12 12.90 -1.58 -13.95
N LYS A 13 13.70 -1.88 -12.94
CA LYS A 13 14.27 -3.21 -12.72
C LYS A 13 14.01 -3.67 -11.29
N LEU A 14 13.92 -4.98 -11.12
CA LEU A 14 13.96 -5.59 -9.80
C LEU A 14 15.42 -5.70 -9.35
N SER A 15 15.69 -5.29 -8.12
CA SER A 15 16.95 -5.60 -7.45
C SER A 15 17.07 -7.10 -7.21
N HIS A 16 18.27 -7.56 -6.83
CA HIS A 16 18.47 -8.97 -6.49
C HIS A 16 17.56 -9.44 -5.34
N GLU A 17 17.40 -8.60 -4.31
CA GLU A 17 16.53 -8.87 -3.16
C GLU A 17 15.06 -8.99 -3.58
N GLU A 18 14.59 -8.09 -4.46
CA GLU A 18 13.23 -8.14 -5.00
C GLU A 18 13.01 -9.39 -5.87
N VAL A 19 14.00 -9.79 -6.68
CA VAL A 19 13.91 -11.04 -7.45
C VAL A 19 13.78 -12.25 -6.53
N GLN A 20 14.54 -12.31 -5.43
CA GLN A 20 14.42 -13.38 -4.44
C GLN A 20 13.04 -13.37 -3.77
N ARG A 21 12.59 -12.20 -3.31
CA ARG A 21 11.31 -12.00 -2.63
C ARG A 21 10.11 -12.38 -3.51
N TYR A 22 10.11 -11.97 -4.78
CA TYR A 22 9.00 -12.20 -5.72
C TYR A 22 9.17 -13.45 -6.58
N SER A 23 10.14 -14.33 -6.27
CA SER A 23 10.45 -15.53 -7.05
C SER A 23 9.23 -16.38 -7.41
N ARG A 24 8.25 -16.51 -6.49
CA ARG A 24 6.99 -17.25 -6.74
C ARG A 24 6.07 -16.57 -7.75
N HIS A 25 6.05 -15.24 -7.84
CA HIS A 25 5.29 -14.52 -8.87
C HIS A 25 6.01 -14.56 -10.22
N LEU A 26 7.34 -14.51 -10.21
CA LEU A 26 8.14 -14.51 -11.44
C LEU A 26 8.02 -15.80 -12.24
N ILE A 27 7.69 -16.93 -11.59
CA ILE A 27 7.45 -18.22 -12.26
C ILE A 27 5.99 -18.43 -12.69
N MET A 28 5.05 -17.59 -12.22
CA MET A 28 3.64 -17.69 -12.63
C MET A 28 3.47 -17.15 -14.05
N PRO A 29 2.95 -17.93 -15.01
CA PRO A 29 2.75 -17.47 -16.39
C PRO A 29 1.89 -16.20 -16.50
N GLU A 30 0.92 -16.03 -15.61
CA GLU A 30 -0.01 -14.91 -15.59
C GLU A 30 0.61 -13.61 -15.06
N VAL A 31 1.74 -13.69 -14.34
CA VAL A 31 2.45 -12.54 -13.76
C VAL A 31 3.81 -12.37 -14.44
N GLY A 32 4.75 -13.28 -14.17
CA GLY A 32 6.10 -13.23 -14.70
C GLY A 32 6.85 -11.93 -14.35
N MET A 33 7.99 -11.72 -15.01
CA MET A 33 8.81 -10.50 -14.83
C MET A 33 8.04 -9.22 -15.18
N GLN A 34 7.33 -9.23 -16.31
CA GLN A 34 6.58 -8.06 -16.78
C GLN A 34 5.45 -7.68 -15.82
N GLY A 35 4.68 -8.66 -15.32
CA GLY A 35 3.62 -8.40 -14.34
C GLY A 35 4.18 -7.87 -13.03
N GLN A 36 5.28 -8.41 -12.53
CA GLN A 36 5.90 -7.92 -11.29
C GLN A 36 6.45 -6.49 -11.44
N LEU A 37 7.05 -6.14 -12.59
CA LEU A 37 7.47 -4.76 -12.87
C LEU A 37 6.27 -3.80 -12.94
N ARG A 38 5.13 -4.24 -13.48
CA ARG A 38 3.88 -3.46 -13.46
C ARG A 38 3.36 -3.24 -12.05
N LEU A 39 3.40 -4.26 -11.18
CA LEU A 39 3.06 -4.11 -9.76
C LEU A 39 3.98 -3.09 -9.08
N LYS A 40 5.29 -3.20 -9.30
CA LYS A 40 6.29 -2.26 -8.76
C LYS A 40 6.10 -0.83 -9.26
N ALA A 41 5.64 -0.65 -10.49
CA ALA A 41 5.35 0.68 -11.05
C ALA A 41 4.01 1.27 -10.55
N ALA A 42 3.09 0.43 -10.06
CA ALA A 42 1.74 0.85 -9.70
C ALA A 42 1.70 1.59 -8.36
N SER A 43 0.73 2.51 -8.27
CA SER A 43 0.40 3.24 -7.05
C SER A 43 -1.08 3.04 -6.67
N ILE A 44 -1.31 2.75 -5.39
CA ILE A 44 -2.66 2.51 -4.85
C ILE A 44 -2.91 3.43 -3.65
N LEU A 45 -4.10 4.04 -3.60
CA LEU A 45 -4.61 4.69 -2.40
C LEU A 45 -5.65 3.79 -1.72
N LEU A 46 -5.46 3.52 -0.44
CA LEU A 46 -6.46 2.86 0.41
C LEU A 46 -7.13 3.91 1.30
N ILE A 47 -8.45 4.02 1.18
CA ILE A 47 -9.26 4.85 2.06
C ILE A 47 -9.72 3.97 3.22
N GLY A 48 -9.19 4.24 4.40
CA GLY A 48 -9.37 3.43 5.61
C GLY A 48 -8.27 2.38 5.78
N ALA A 49 -7.67 2.34 6.97
CA ALA A 49 -6.79 1.28 7.45
C ALA A 49 -7.51 0.30 8.41
N GLY A 50 -8.84 0.24 8.30
CA GLY A 50 -9.73 -0.55 9.15
C GLY A 50 -9.82 -2.03 8.77
N GLY A 51 -11.02 -2.62 8.89
CA GLY A 51 -11.22 -4.06 8.72
C GLY A 51 -11.01 -4.53 7.28
N LEU A 52 -11.41 -3.73 6.29
CA LEU A 52 -11.20 -4.01 4.86
C LEU A 52 -9.82 -3.55 4.40
N GLY A 53 -9.39 -2.35 4.81
CA GLY A 53 -8.06 -1.82 4.51
C GLY A 53 -6.92 -2.68 5.03
N SER A 54 -7.07 -3.32 6.20
CA SER A 54 -6.05 -4.18 6.81
C SER A 54 -5.54 -5.31 5.89
N PRO A 55 -6.38 -6.27 5.45
CA PRO A 55 -5.93 -7.32 4.56
C PRO A 55 -5.46 -6.80 3.20
N LEU A 56 -6.11 -5.76 2.66
CA LEU A 56 -5.71 -5.16 1.38
C LEU A 56 -4.28 -4.61 1.44
N ALA A 57 -3.99 -3.76 2.42
CA ALA A 57 -2.67 -3.18 2.61
C ALA A 57 -1.58 -4.26 2.74
N MET A 58 -1.84 -5.30 3.55
CA MET A 58 -0.88 -6.38 3.74
C MET A 58 -0.61 -7.19 2.47
N TYR A 59 -1.65 -7.58 1.72
CA TYR A 59 -1.46 -8.37 0.50
C TYR A 59 -0.92 -7.53 -0.65
N LEU A 60 -1.31 -6.27 -0.79
CA LEU A 60 -0.75 -5.36 -1.80
C LEU A 60 0.73 -5.07 -1.54
N ALA A 61 1.11 -4.89 -0.27
CA ALA A 61 2.50 -4.76 0.12
C ALA A 61 3.29 -6.04 -0.18
N ALA A 62 2.78 -7.21 0.21
CA ALA A 62 3.39 -8.50 -0.07
C ALA A 62 3.51 -8.76 -1.59
N ALA A 63 2.53 -8.31 -2.38
CA ALA A 63 2.52 -8.41 -3.83
C ALA A 63 3.58 -7.52 -4.51
N GLY A 64 4.12 -6.54 -3.79
CA GLY A 64 5.14 -5.63 -4.32
C GLY A 64 4.55 -4.47 -5.12
N ILE A 65 3.38 -3.96 -4.73
CA ILE A 65 2.93 -2.64 -5.18
C ILE A 65 3.97 -1.60 -4.78
N GLY A 66 4.45 -0.81 -5.72
CA GLY A 66 5.55 0.13 -5.47
C GLY A 66 5.20 1.23 -4.48
N ARG A 67 3.96 1.71 -4.52
CA ARG A 67 3.51 2.82 -3.68
C ARG A 67 2.10 2.58 -3.13
N ILE A 68 1.97 2.66 -1.81
CA ILE A 68 0.69 2.54 -1.10
C ILE A 68 0.46 3.82 -0.29
N GLY A 69 -0.59 4.57 -0.65
CA GLY A 69 -1.13 5.65 0.17
C GLY A 69 -2.19 5.11 1.12
N LEU A 70 -2.22 5.63 2.35
CA LEU A 70 -3.23 5.31 3.35
C LEU A 70 -3.93 6.60 3.80
N VAL A 71 -5.26 6.62 3.80
CA VAL A 71 -6.07 7.70 4.37
C VAL A 71 -6.83 7.16 5.58
N ASP A 72 -6.55 7.66 6.77
CA ASP A 72 -7.26 7.30 8.00
C ASP A 72 -6.97 8.37 9.05
N TYR A 73 -7.90 8.64 9.95
CA TYR A 73 -7.74 9.66 11.00
C TYR A 73 -7.93 9.09 12.41
N ASP A 74 -8.21 7.79 12.52
CA ASP A 74 -8.45 7.12 13.79
C ASP A 74 -7.16 6.61 14.45
N VAL A 75 -7.31 6.25 15.72
CA VAL A 75 -6.34 5.45 16.48
C VAL A 75 -6.72 3.98 16.52
N VAL A 76 -5.75 3.11 16.81
CA VAL A 76 -5.97 1.69 17.04
C VAL A 76 -6.75 1.51 18.35
N ASP A 77 -7.90 0.86 18.24
CA ASP A 77 -8.76 0.53 19.38
C ASP A 77 -8.73 -0.98 19.65
N TYR A 78 -8.66 -1.36 20.93
CA TYR A 78 -8.61 -2.77 21.35
C TYR A 78 -9.79 -3.59 20.81
N THR A 79 -11.00 -3.03 20.80
CA THR A 79 -12.22 -3.69 20.32
C THR A 79 -12.20 -3.97 18.81
N ASN A 80 -11.34 -3.26 18.07
CA ASN A 80 -11.21 -3.41 16.63
C ASN A 80 -10.22 -4.50 16.21
N LEU A 81 -9.38 -5.00 17.12
CA LEU A 81 -8.32 -5.96 16.81
C LEU A 81 -8.83 -7.32 16.30
N GLN A 82 -10.10 -7.66 16.54
CA GLN A 82 -10.70 -8.90 16.00
C GLN A 82 -10.80 -8.93 14.47
N ARG A 83 -10.76 -7.76 13.81
CA ARG A 83 -10.88 -7.65 12.35
C ARG A 83 -9.81 -6.77 11.68
N GLN A 84 -9.16 -5.87 12.43
CA GLN A 84 -8.14 -4.97 11.89
C GLN A 84 -6.74 -5.58 12.06
N ILE A 85 -6.51 -6.68 11.35
CA ILE A 85 -5.36 -7.57 11.53
C ILE A 85 -4.00 -6.97 11.15
N ILE A 86 -3.97 -5.78 10.54
CA ILE A 86 -2.71 -5.07 10.28
C ILE A 86 -2.11 -4.51 11.59
N HIS A 87 -2.97 -4.22 12.58
CA HIS A 87 -2.61 -3.70 13.89
C HIS A 87 -2.38 -4.81 14.91
N GLY A 88 -1.71 -4.49 16.02
CA GLY A 88 -1.53 -5.40 17.15
C GLY A 88 -1.80 -4.75 18.50
N THR A 89 -1.87 -5.57 19.56
CA THR A 89 -2.11 -5.10 20.94
C THR A 89 -1.11 -4.03 21.40
N LYS A 90 0.14 -4.11 20.95
CA LYS A 90 1.18 -3.11 21.25
C LYS A 90 0.90 -1.72 20.67
N ASP A 91 0.00 -1.64 19.68
CA ASP A 91 -0.29 -0.43 18.93
C ASP A 91 -1.55 0.29 19.42
N VAL A 92 -2.28 -0.27 20.39
CA VAL A 92 -3.49 0.37 20.95
C VAL A 92 -3.18 1.79 21.41
N GLY A 93 -3.98 2.75 20.95
CA GLY A 93 -3.79 4.19 21.20
C GLY A 93 -2.82 4.89 20.24
N ARG A 94 -2.07 4.17 19.39
CA ARG A 94 -1.31 4.77 18.28
C ARG A 94 -2.24 5.09 17.12
N LEU A 95 -1.85 6.06 16.28
CA LEU A 95 -2.50 6.31 14.99
C LEU A 95 -2.52 5.02 14.16
N LYS A 96 -3.67 4.69 13.56
CA LYS A 96 -3.78 3.54 12.65
C LYS A 96 -2.77 3.65 11.52
N LEU A 97 -2.58 4.85 10.96
CA LEU A 97 -1.61 5.11 9.90
C LEU A 97 -0.18 4.72 10.28
N ALA A 98 0.25 5.07 11.50
CA ALA A 98 1.59 4.72 11.97
C ALA A 98 1.75 3.20 12.15
N SER A 99 0.78 2.54 12.80
CA SER A 99 0.79 1.09 12.98
C SER A 99 0.75 0.34 11.64
N ALA A 100 -0.10 0.78 10.72
CA ALA A 100 -0.22 0.21 9.38
C ALA A 100 1.06 0.38 8.57
N LYS A 101 1.67 1.58 8.59
CA LYS A 101 2.93 1.84 7.90
C LYS A 101 4.07 0.97 8.42
N ASP A 102 4.21 0.86 9.74
CA ASP A 102 5.20 -0.02 10.36
C ASP A 102 5.02 -1.47 9.87
N ARG A 103 3.77 -1.96 9.86
CA ARG A 103 3.45 -3.32 9.41
C ARG A 103 3.72 -3.53 7.91
N ILE A 104 3.37 -2.57 7.06
CA ILE A 104 3.62 -2.66 5.61
C ILE A 104 5.11 -2.76 5.33
N LEU A 105 5.93 -1.94 5.98
CA LEU A 105 7.38 -1.93 5.80
C LEU A 105 8.05 -3.18 6.39
N ASP A 106 7.49 -3.74 7.48
CA ASP A 106 7.89 -5.04 8.03
C ASP A 106 7.60 -6.19 7.04
N ILE A 107 6.44 -6.16 6.39
CA ILE A 107 6.07 -7.14 5.33
C ILE A 107 7.01 -6.99 4.12
N ASN A 108 7.19 -5.76 3.63
CA ASN A 108 7.96 -5.49 2.44
C ASN A 108 8.62 -4.09 2.50
N PRO A 109 9.95 -4.01 2.75
CA PRO A 109 10.66 -2.74 2.88
C PRO A 109 10.88 -2.03 1.53
N HIS A 110 10.54 -2.65 0.40
CA HIS A 110 10.68 -2.05 -0.93
C HIS A 110 9.47 -1.19 -1.33
N VAL A 111 8.42 -1.15 -0.51
CA VAL A 111 7.20 -0.36 -0.75
C VAL A 111 7.36 1.06 -0.22
N GLN A 112 7.01 2.06 -1.02
CA GLN A 112 6.81 3.42 -0.53
C GLN A 112 5.44 3.53 0.15
N VAL A 113 5.41 4.06 1.38
CA VAL A 113 4.17 4.27 2.14
C VAL A 113 3.95 5.74 2.46
N ASP A 114 2.87 6.30 1.91
CA ASP A 114 2.39 7.64 2.20
C ASP A 114 1.18 7.58 3.14
N SER A 115 1.01 8.61 3.96
CA SER A 115 -0.01 8.63 5.02
C SER A 115 -0.71 9.98 5.04
N TYR A 116 -2.04 9.96 5.01
CA TYR A 116 -2.91 11.12 5.03
C TYR A 116 -3.80 11.05 6.28
N GLU A 117 -3.38 11.73 7.35
CA GLU A 117 -4.08 11.76 8.63
C GLU A 117 -5.25 12.74 8.61
N VAL A 118 -6.21 12.48 7.72
CA VAL A 118 -7.39 13.33 7.53
C VAL A 118 -8.62 12.47 7.19
N PRO A 119 -9.82 12.90 7.57
CA PRO A 119 -11.02 12.38 6.93
C PRO A 119 -11.02 12.77 5.45
N LEU A 120 -11.40 11.84 4.58
CA LEU A 120 -11.60 12.13 3.17
C LEU A 120 -12.93 12.89 3.01
N THR A 121 -12.88 14.06 2.39
CA THR A 121 -14.04 14.93 2.15
C THR A 121 -14.06 15.40 0.71
N SER A 122 -15.17 15.99 0.26
CA SER A 122 -15.26 16.60 -1.06
C SER A 122 -14.17 17.66 -1.31
N ASP A 123 -13.70 18.33 -0.26
CA ASP A 123 -12.78 19.46 -0.34
C ASP A 123 -11.33 19.01 -0.58
N ASN A 124 -10.97 17.82 -0.11
CA ASN A 124 -9.59 17.28 -0.22
C ASN A 124 -9.48 16.06 -1.16
N ALA A 125 -10.59 15.43 -1.54
CA ALA A 125 -10.57 14.16 -2.26
C ALA A 125 -9.77 14.24 -3.56
N LEU A 126 -10.02 15.23 -4.42
CA LEU A 126 -9.36 15.29 -5.72
C LEU A 126 -7.84 15.43 -5.60
N GLU A 127 -7.36 16.18 -4.62
CA GLU A 127 -5.92 16.36 -4.37
C GLU A 127 -5.28 15.04 -3.90
N ILE A 128 -5.91 14.37 -2.93
CA ILE A 128 -5.39 13.13 -2.35
C ILE A 128 -5.44 11.97 -3.34
N LEU A 129 -6.48 11.91 -4.18
CA LEU A 129 -6.71 10.83 -5.15
C LEU A 129 -5.83 10.95 -6.41
N ALA A 130 -5.56 12.17 -6.88
CA ALA A 130 -4.89 12.45 -8.15
C ALA A 130 -3.55 11.72 -8.41
N PRO A 131 -2.64 11.53 -7.42
CA PRO A 131 -1.34 10.93 -7.68
C PRO A 131 -1.36 9.39 -7.73
N TYR A 132 -2.50 8.74 -7.55
CA TYR A 132 -2.62 7.28 -7.51
C TYR A 132 -3.28 6.71 -8.78
N ASP A 133 -2.94 5.47 -9.14
CA ASP A 133 -3.49 4.81 -10.32
C ASP A 133 -4.79 4.07 -10.01
N ILE A 134 -4.91 3.52 -8.80
CA ILE A 134 -6.08 2.79 -8.33
C ILE A 134 -6.46 3.32 -6.95
N ILE A 135 -7.75 3.57 -6.77
CA ILE A 135 -8.35 3.95 -5.50
C ILE A 135 -9.18 2.78 -5.00
N ILE A 136 -8.99 2.40 -3.73
CA ILE A 136 -9.78 1.36 -3.10
C ILE A 136 -10.43 1.94 -1.85
N ASP A 137 -11.75 1.88 -1.81
CA ASP A 137 -12.55 2.23 -0.65
C ASP A 137 -12.61 1.03 0.31
N GLY A 138 -12.05 1.21 1.51
CA GLY A 138 -12.03 0.24 2.59
C GLY A 138 -12.58 0.82 3.90
N THR A 139 -13.43 1.85 3.80
CA THR A 139 -14.12 2.48 4.93
C THR A 139 -15.14 1.57 5.62
#